data_AF-A0A433EVV8-F1
#
_entry.id   AF-A0A433EVV8-F1
#
_cell.length_a   1.000
_cell.length_b   1.000
_cell.length_c   1.000
_cell.angle_alpha   90.00
_cell.angle_beta   90.00
_cell.angle_gamma   90.00
#
_symmetry.space_group_name_H-M   'P 1'
#
loop_
_entity.id
_entity.type
_entity.pdbx_description
1 polymer ?
#
loop_
_entity_poly.entity_id
_entity_poly.type
_entity_poly.pdbx_seq_one_letter_code
_entity_poly.pdbx_strand_id
1 'polypeptide(L)'
;MLIRAINSQRRLKPYFYSQSAKVGGIGCLFGFLVAYPLFFIIASSFGIDSDIPIRSYDSGTVMVVFTICFLILCLSLYSFCALTAFIYYGIKCKKGHIDRQELNNIVFKGIYPKRWQRGL
;
A
#
# COMPACT_ATOMS: atom_id res chain seq x y z
N MET A 1 5.71 14.88 1.88
CA MET A 1 4.71 14.13 2.68
C MET A 1 5.28 12.90 3.36
N LEU A 2 6.08 12.08 2.67
CA LEU A 2 6.64 10.82 3.18
C LEU A 2 7.32 10.94 4.56
N ILE A 3 8.20 11.94 4.74
CA ILE A 3 8.91 12.18 6.02
C ILE A 3 7.93 12.39 7.19
N ARG A 4 6.81 13.08 6.95
CA ARG A 4 5.78 13.32 7.98
C ARG A 4 5.04 12.02 8.34
N ALA A 5 4.73 11.20 7.35
CA ALA A 5 4.09 9.89 7.57
C ALA A 5 5.00 8.95 8.36
N ILE A 6 6.29 8.86 7.99
CA ILE A 6 7.30 8.04 8.68
C ILE A 6 7.46 8.52 10.13
N ASN A 7 7.57 9.82 10.35
CA ASN A 7 7.68 10.38 11.70
C ASN A 7 6.42 10.13 12.53
N SER A 8 5.23 10.20 11.90
CA SER A 8 3.97 9.88 12.58
C SER A 8 3.91 8.41 13.00
N GLN A 9 4.35 7.50 12.14
CA GLN A 9 4.46 6.06 12.44
C GLN A 9 5.44 5.77 13.57
N ARG A 10 6.65 6.34 13.50
CA ARG A 10 7.69 6.12 14.52
C ARG A 10 7.28 6.60 15.91
N ARG A 11 6.47 7.66 15.99
CA ARG A 11 6.02 8.23 17.26
C ARG A 11 4.79 7.55 17.84
N LEU A 12 4.15 6.59 17.17
CA LEU A 12 2.96 5.93 17.69
C LEU A 12 3.24 5.12 18.98
N LYS A 13 2.31 5.18 19.94
CA LYS A 13 2.31 4.28 21.11
C LYS A 13 2.28 2.82 20.61
N PRO A 14 2.95 1.87 21.29
CA PRO A 14 3.12 0.49 20.80
C PRO A 14 1.82 -0.20 20.39
N TYR A 15 0.74 0.02 21.15
CA TYR A 15 -0.59 -0.51 20.86
C TYR A 15 -1.12 -0.04 19.48
N PHE A 16 -1.09 1.27 19.21
CA PHE A 16 -1.59 1.82 17.95
C PHE A 16 -0.66 1.51 16.77
N TYR A 17 0.65 1.43 17.01
CA TYR A 17 1.62 0.99 16.01
C TYR A 17 1.34 -0.46 15.57
N SER A 18 1.15 -1.39 16.52
CA SER A 18 0.85 -2.79 16.20
C SER A 18 -0.46 -2.92 15.40
N GLN A 19 -1.49 -2.15 15.75
CA GLN A 19 -2.73 -2.12 14.97
C GLN A 19 -2.52 -1.60 13.55
N SER A 20 -1.82 -0.47 13.41
CA SER A 20 -1.50 0.11 12.11
C SER A 20 -0.70 -0.85 11.23
N ALA A 21 0.32 -1.50 11.80
CA ALA A 21 1.16 -2.47 11.11
C ALA A 21 0.36 -3.70 10.64
N LYS A 22 -0.57 -4.21 11.47
CA LYS A 22 -1.46 -5.32 11.07
C LYS A 22 -2.37 -4.93 9.91
N VAL A 23 -3.00 -3.75 10.00
CA VAL A 23 -3.90 -3.25 8.95
C VAL A 23 -3.13 -3.04 7.64
N GLY A 24 -1.97 -2.38 7.70
CA GLY A 24 -1.10 -2.18 6.55
C GLY A 24 -0.57 -3.51 5.98
N GLY A 25 -0.19 -4.46 6.83
CA GLY A 25 0.27 -5.78 6.42
C GLY A 25 -0.81 -6.56 5.66
N ILE A 26 -2.06 -6.52 6.13
CA ILE A 26 -3.20 -7.12 5.41
C ILE A 26 -3.40 -6.43 4.05
N GLY A 27 -3.33 -5.09 4.02
CA GLY A 27 -3.40 -4.32 2.78
C GLY A 27 -2.32 -4.71 1.77
N CYS A 28 -1.07 -4.83 2.22
CA CYS A 28 0.04 -5.30 1.38
C CYS A 28 -0.20 -6.72 0.87
N LEU A 29 -0.66 -7.64 1.72
CA LEU A 29 -0.92 -9.02 1.32
C LEU A 29 -1.95 -9.12 0.19
N PHE A 30 -3.07 -8.39 0.29
CA PHE A 30 -4.04 -8.30 -0.80
C PHE A 30 -3.48 -7.58 -2.04
N GLY A 31 -2.70 -6.51 -1.83
CA GLY A 31 -2.05 -5.79 -2.93
C GLY A 31 -1.10 -6.67 -3.75
N PHE A 32 -0.30 -7.51 -3.09
CA PHE A 32 0.56 -8.50 -3.75
C PHE A 32 -0.25 -9.60 -4.44
N LEU A 33 -1.28 -10.12 -3.77
CA LEU A 33 -2.13 -11.18 -4.31
C LEU A 33 -2.82 -10.73 -5.61
N VAL A 34 -3.18 -9.45 -5.73
CA VAL A 34 -3.77 -8.89 -6.95
C VAL A 34 -2.71 -8.48 -7.98
N ALA A 35 -1.56 -7.95 -7.56
CA ALA A 35 -0.49 -7.55 -8.49
C ALA A 35 0.09 -8.76 -9.24
N TYR A 36 0.26 -9.90 -8.58
CA TYR A 36 0.85 -11.09 -9.16
C TYR A 36 0.17 -11.56 -10.46
N PRO A 37 -1.14 -11.86 -10.50
CA PRO A 37 -1.80 -12.24 -11.75
C PRO A 37 -1.81 -11.13 -12.80
N LEU A 38 -1.85 -9.85 -12.39
CA LEU A 38 -1.79 -8.72 -13.33
C LEU A 38 -0.44 -8.67 -14.06
N PHE A 39 0.66 -9.07 -13.42
CA PHE A 39 1.96 -9.14 -14.08
C PHE A 39 1.97 -10.14 -15.23
N PHE A 40 1.35 -11.31 -15.06
CA PHE A 40 1.25 -12.30 -16.14
C PHE A 40 0.41 -11.81 -17.30
N ILE A 41 -0.74 -11.18 -17.01
CA ILE A 41 -1.62 -10.62 -18.04
C ILE A 41 -0.87 -9.59 -18.88
N ILE A 42 -0.07 -8.74 -18.22
CA ILE A 42 0.66 -7.67 -18.91
C ILE A 42 1.85 -8.24 -19.67
N ALA A 43 2.66 -9.08 -19.05
CA ALA A 43 3.76 -9.76 -19.75
C ALA A 43 3.25 -10.45 -21.02
N SER A 44 2.16 -11.21 -20.92
CA SER A 44 1.52 -11.87 -22.06
C SER A 44 1.03 -10.90 -23.14
N SER A 45 0.42 -9.76 -22.76
CA SER A 45 -0.01 -8.74 -23.74
C SER A 45 1.12 -8.09 -24.53
N PHE A 46 2.35 -8.12 -23.99
CA PHE A 46 3.57 -7.65 -24.65
C PHE A 46 4.34 -8.80 -25.33
N GLY A 47 3.77 -10.01 -25.39
CA GLY A 47 4.37 -11.18 -26.02
C GLY A 47 5.52 -11.79 -25.21
N ILE A 48 5.60 -11.52 -23.91
CA ILE A 48 6.59 -12.14 -23.01
C ILE A 48 5.98 -13.42 -22.42
N ASP A 49 6.41 -14.56 -22.95
CA ASP A 49 6.14 -15.89 -22.40
C ASP A 49 7.08 -16.21 -21.23
N SER A 50 6.51 -16.85 -20.21
CA SER A 50 7.22 -17.29 -18.99
C SER A 50 8.26 -18.39 -19.25
N ASP A 51 8.09 -19.15 -20.33
CA ASP A 51 8.91 -20.31 -20.65
C ASP A 51 10.18 -19.93 -21.43
N ILE A 52 10.26 -18.69 -21.91
CA ILE A 52 11.40 -18.18 -22.67
C ILE A 52 12.26 -17.30 -21.74
N PRO A 53 13.59 -17.51 -21.70
CA PRO A 53 14.47 -16.68 -20.90
C PRO A 53 14.35 -15.20 -21.23
N ILE A 54 14.24 -14.34 -20.21
CA ILE A 54 14.01 -12.90 -20.39
C ILE A 54 15.08 -12.19 -21.24
N ARG A 55 16.32 -12.72 -21.24
CA ARG A 55 17.46 -12.23 -22.04
C ARG A 55 17.27 -12.39 -23.55
N SER A 56 16.30 -13.22 -23.97
CA SER A 56 16.00 -13.48 -25.38
C SER A 56 15.11 -12.41 -25.98
N TYR A 57 14.51 -11.55 -25.16
CA TYR A 57 13.63 -10.47 -25.60
C TYR A 57 14.40 -9.16 -25.82
N ASP A 58 13.81 -8.29 -26.64
CA ASP A 58 14.30 -6.94 -26.83
C ASP A 58 14.36 -6.18 -25.49
N SER A 59 15.49 -5.53 -25.22
CA SER A 59 15.73 -4.83 -23.97
C SER A 59 14.75 -3.67 -23.76
N GLY A 60 14.28 -3.02 -24.82
CA GLY A 60 13.29 -1.95 -24.74
C GLY A 60 11.95 -2.48 -24.25
N THR A 61 11.47 -3.57 -24.86
CA THR A 61 10.23 -4.26 -24.43
C THR A 61 10.31 -4.70 -22.97
N VAL A 62 11.42 -5.31 -22.55
CA VAL A 62 11.62 -5.75 -21.15
C VAL A 62 11.55 -4.58 -20.18
N MET A 63 12.21 -3.45 -20.50
CA MET A 63 12.19 -2.25 -19.64
C MET A 63 10.80 -1.62 -19.54
N VAL A 64 10.04 -1.60 -20.63
CA VAL A 64 8.65 -1.11 -20.64
C VAL A 64 7.77 -1.98 -19.74
N VAL A 65 7.81 -3.30 -19.93
CA VAL A 65 7.01 -4.23 -19.11
C VAL A 65 7.39 -4.15 -17.64
N PHE A 66 8.68 -4.09 -17.32
CA PHE A 66 9.14 -3.92 -15.94
C PHE A 66 8.60 -2.63 -15.31
N THR A 67 8.65 -1.52 -16.04
CA THR A 67 8.14 -0.23 -15.57
C THR A 67 6.63 -0.27 -15.31
N ILE A 68 5.86 -0.88 -16.21
CA ILE A 68 4.40 -1.03 -16.05
C ILE A 68 4.08 -1.92 -14.85
N CYS A 69 4.74 -3.08 -14.71
CA CYS A 69 4.56 -3.96 -13.56
C CYS A 69 4.93 -3.28 -12.24
N PHE A 70 6.01 -2.49 -12.21
CA PHE A 70 6.38 -1.71 -11.04
C PHE A 70 5.32 -0.67 -10.66
N LEU A 71 4.78 0.07 -11.64
CA LEU A 71 3.70 1.02 -11.40
C LEU A 71 2.45 0.33 -10.85
N ILE A 72 2.09 -0.83 -11.39
CA ILE A 72 0.95 -1.62 -10.92
C ILE A 72 1.17 -2.12 -9.49
N LEU A 73 2.39 -2.54 -9.17
CA LEU A 73 2.73 -2.91 -7.80
C LEU A 73 2.53 -1.73 -6.84
N CYS A 74 3.03 -0.55 -7.19
CA CYS A 74 2.87 0.64 -6.34
C CYS A 74 1.39 1.01 -6.18
N LEU A 75 0.61 0.99 -7.27
CA LEU A 75 -0.81 1.33 -7.26
C LEU A 75 -1.64 0.31 -6.49
N SER A 76 -1.36 -0.99 -6.64
CA SER A 76 -2.07 -2.05 -5.92
C SER A 76 -1.78 -1.95 -4.43
N LEU A 77 -0.51 -1.87 -4.04
CA LEU A 77 -0.11 -1.75 -2.63
C LEU A 77 -0.74 -0.51 -1.99
N TYR A 78 -0.68 0.64 -2.66
CA TYR A 78 -1.30 1.87 -2.15
C TYR A 78 -2.82 1.72 -2.01
N SER A 79 -3.51 1.24 -3.05
CA SER A 79 -4.97 1.15 -3.06
C SER A 79 -5.49 0.18 -1.99
N PHE A 80 -4.86 -0.99 -1.85
CA PHE A 80 -5.27 -1.97 -0.84
C PHE A 80 -4.88 -1.56 0.58
N CYS A 81 -3.74 -0.88 0.78
CA CYS A 81 -3.42 -0.27 2.08
C CYS A 81 -4.42 0.83 2.45
N ALA A 82 -4.80 1.69 1.51
CA ALA A 82 -5.79 2.74 1.74
C ALA A 82 -7.18 2.13 2.03
N LEU A 83 -7.60 1.11 1.27
CA LEU A 83 -8.89 0.44 1.46
C LEU A 83 -8.98 -0.24 2.83
N THR A 84 -7.96 -1.02 3.20
CA THR A 84 -7.92 -1.71 4.50
C THR A 84 -7.87 -0.72 5.67
N ALA A 85 -7.09 0.35 5.54
CA ALA A 85 -7.10 1.46 6.50
C ALA A 85 -8.47 2.12 6.59
N PHE A 86 -9.14 2.36 5.46
CA PHE A 86 -10.45 2.98 5.41
C PHE A 86 -11.51 2.12 6.09
N ILE A 87 -11.51 0.80 5.84
CA ILE A 87 -12.43 -0.13 6.51
C ILE A 87 -12.18 -0.13 8.02
N TYR A 88 -10.94 -0.36 8.45
CA TYR A 88 -10.61 -0.51 9.86
C TYR A 88 -10.82 0.79 10.66
N TYR A 89 -10.25 1.90 10.20
CA TYR A 89 -10.39 3.19 10.86
C TYR A 89 -11.75 3.83 10.61
N GLY A 90 -12.44 3.49 9.52
CA GLY A 90 -13.83 3.91 9.27
C GLY A 90 -14.79 3.35 10.32
N ILE A 91 -14.59 2.11 10.77
CA ILE A 91 -15.34 1.56 11.91
C ILE A 91 -15.04 2.37 13.19
N LYS A 92 -13.77 2.74 13.43
CA LYS A 92 -13.40 3.58 14.59
C LYS A 92 -13.98 4.99 14.51
N CYS A 93 -14.13 5.54 13.30
CA CYS A 93 -14.77 6.83 13.06
C CYS A 93 -16.27 6.76 13.38
N LYS A 94 -16.97 5.71 12.92
CA LYS A 94 -18.39 5.48 13.26
C LYS A 94 -18.63 5.33 14.77
N LYS A 95 -17.65 4.78 15.51
CA LYS A 95 -17.69 4.64 16.98
C LYS A 95 -17.29 5.91 17.74
N GLY A 96 -16.97 7.02 17.06
CA GLY A 96 -16.58 8.28 17.69
C GLY A 96 -15.16 8.30 18.27
N HIS A 97 -14.30 7.31 17.97
CA HIS A 97 -12.91 7.30 18.47
C HIS A 97 -11.97 8.22 17.68
N ILE A 98 -12.33 8.53 16.42
CA ILE A 98 -11.63 9.44 15.52
C ILE A 98 -12.62 10.26 14.70
N ASP A 99 -12.23 11.47 14.31
CA ASP A 99 -13.04 12.32 13.43
C ASP A 99 -12.82 11.97 11.93
N ARG A 100 -13.73 12.41 11.05
CA ARG A 100 -13.63 12.23 9.59
C ARG A 100 -12.34 12.83 9.03
N GLN A 101 -11.89 13.97 9.55
CA GLN A 101 -10.63 14.57 9.11
C GLN A 101 -9.42 13.68 9.47
N GLU A 102 -9.47 13.05 10.64
CA GLU A 102 -8.43 12.13 11.09
C GLU A 102 -8.43 10.84 10.28
N LEU A 103 -9.61 10.31 9.94
CA LEU A 103 -9.75 9.17 9.04
C LEU A 103 -9.07 9.44 7.70
N ASN A 104 -9.37 10.57 7.05
CA ASN A 104 -8.76 10.92 5.77
C ASN A 104 -7.24 11.10 5.88
N ASN A 105 -6.76 11.69 6.98
CA ASN A 105 -5.33 11.85 7.22
C ASN A 105 -4.62 10.50 7.44
N ILE A 106 -5.26 9.54 8.12
CA ILE A 106 -4.70 8.19 8.29
C ILE A 106 -4.67 7.45 6.95
N VAL A 107 -5.81 7.42 6.25
CA VAL A 107 -6.00 6.61 5.02
C VAL A 107 -5.11 7.10 3.87
N PHE A 108 -5.09 8.40 3.60
CA PHE A 108 -4.41 8.94 2.42
C PHE A 108 -3.02 9.52 2.70
N LYS A 109 -2.73 9.89 3.95
CA LYS A 109 -1.46 10.55 4.30
C LYS A 109 -0.62 9.74 5.28
N GLY A 110 -1.16 8.67 5.88
CA GLY A 110 -0.48 7.92 6.93
C GLY A 110 -0.17 8.76 8.18
N ILE A 111 -0.97 9.79 8.46
CA ILE A 111 -0.78 10.71 9.59
C ILE A 111 -1.78 10.38 10.68
N TYR A 112 -1.28 10.01 11.86
CA TYR A 112 -2.08 9.60 13.01
C TYR A 112 -2.32 10.74 14.00
N PRO A 113 -3.43 10.70 14.77
CA PRO A 113 -3.74 11.68 15.80
C PRO A 113 -2.61 11.86 16.81
N LYS A 114 -2.35 13.11 17.22
CA LYS A 114 -1.34 13.45 18.23
C LYS A 114 -1.54 12.67 19.55
N ARG A 115 -2.79 12.46 19.97
CA ARG A 115 -3.13 11.68 21.19
C ARG A 115 -2.67 10.22 21.16
N TRP A 116 -2.40 9.66 19.98
CA TRP A 116 -1.90 8.30 19.81
C TRP A 116 -0.36 8.24 19.75
N GLN A 117 0.32 9.39 19.77
CA GLN A 117 1.78 9.50 19.74
C GLN A 117 2.36 9.46 21.15
N ARG A 118 3.61 9.01 21.29
CA ARG A 118 4.38 9.01 22.54
C ARG A 118 4.90 10.42 22.83
N GLY A 119 4.94 10.81 24.10
CA GLY A 119 5.51 12.09 24.53
C GLY A 119 4.62 13.32 24.31
N LEU A 120 3.29 13.11 24.32
CA LEU A 120 2.25 14.13 24.30
C LEU A 120 1.22 13.80 25.37
#